data_AF-A0A1G3CEA2-F1
#
_entry.id   AF-A0A1G3CEA2-F1
#
_cell.length_a   1.000
_cell.length_b   1.000
_cell.length_c   1.000
_cell.angle_alpha   90.00
_cell.angle_beta   90.00
_cell.angle_gamma   90.00
#
_symmetry.space_group_name_H-M   'P 1'
#
loop_
_entity.id
_entity.type
_entity.pdbx_description
1 polymer ?
#
loop_
_entity_poly.entity_id
_entity_poly.type
_entity_poly.pdbx_seq_one_letter_code
_entity_poly.pdbx_strand_id
1 'polypeptide(L)'
;MGRRLIYIPIIHTEVDMGSLAEPLKKEYIKKYGIPKWEQHLKKINDLWTGIEERLNQRNLRYNQVKVYQDGLPVCGKELQIVQDIANSGGRNHQLLLKLIHEGATLMGTEDPALLIKEYQLIKDAAAQKGAETGTDGRANYLAERDAFIANRIDKTLKDGETGVLFLGMLHKVDEKLTPDIVIDYLIYHLPFKEAVSKKKNCNSSPEEKDLTR
;
A
#
# COMPACT_ATOMS: atom_id res chain seq x y z
N MET A 1 -20.14 -21.59 -2.02
CA MET A 1 -18.88 -21.06 -2.58
C MET A 1 -18.33 -20.11 -1.54
N GLY A 2 -17.10 -20.31 -1.07
CA GLY A 2 -16.51 -19.51 0.02
C GLY A 2 -16.14 -18.09 -0.42
N ARG A 3 -15.80 -17.25 0.57
CA ARG A 3 -15.31 -15.88 0.36
C ARG A 3 -13.91 -15.93 -0.23
N ARG A 4 -13.66 -15.20 -1.33
CA ARG A 4 -12.32 -15.15 -1.97
C ARG A 4 -11.76 -13.75 -1.93
N LEU A 5 -10.47 -13.61 -1.69
CA LEU A 5 -9.76 -12.33 -1.68
C LEU A 5 -8.54 -12.39 -2.59
N ILE A 6 -8.53 -11.58 -3.66
CA ILE A 6 -7.37 -11.37 -4.51
C ILE A 6 -6.51 -10.28 -3.85
N TYR A 7 -5.30 -10.64 -3.44
CA TYR A 7 -4.37 -9.73 -2.77
C TYR A 7 -3.41 -9.10 -3.79
N ILE A 8 -3.36 -7.77 -3.83
CA ILE A 8 -2.54 -6.98 -4.74
C ILE A 8 -1.67 -6.02 -3.92
N PRO A 9 -0.33 -6.22 -3.89
CA PRO A 9 0.56 -5.27 -3.25
C PRO A 9 0.58 -3.97 -4.04
N ILE A 10 0.42 -2.84 -3.35
CA ILE A 10 0.58 -1.51 -3.97
C ILE A 10 1.97 -0.93 -3.70
N ILE A 11 2.49 -0.23 -4.71
CA ILE A 11 3.60 0.70 -4.57
C ILE A 11 3.01 2.09 -4.77
N HIS A 12 2.93 2.87 -3.70
CA HIS A 12 2.48 4.25 -3.77
C HIS A 12 3.41 5.04 -4.69
N THR A 13 2.82 5.75 -5.64
CA THR A 13 3.50 6.69 -6.54
C THR A 13 3.55 8.09 -5.91
N GLU A 14 4.29 9.01 -6.54
CA GLU A 14 4.35 10.42 -6.11
C GLU A 14 2.94 11.04 -5.97
N VAL A 15 2.04 10.71 -6.90
CA VAL A 15 0.66 11.22 -6.89
C VAL A 15 -0.12 10.68 -5.69
N ASP A 16 0.16 9.45 -5.26
CA ASP A 16 -0.48 8.85 -4.09
C ASP A 16 0.07 9.41 -2.76
N MET A 17 1.31 9.94 -2.77
CA MET A 17 2.00 10.44 -1.58
C MET A 17 1.84 11.96 -1.33
N GLY A 18 1.24 12.70 -2.27
CA GLY A 18 0.98 14.13 -2.11
C GLY A 18 2.24 14.94 -1.75
N SER A 19 2.20 15.69 -0.64
CA SER A 19 3.30 16.56 -0.20
C SER A 19 4.61 15.84 0.14
N LEU A 20 4.59 14.52 0.32
CA LEU A 20 5.77 13.70 0.61
C LEU A 20 6.56 13.27 -0.64
N ALA A 21 6.01 13.49 -1.84
CA ALA A 21 6.61 13.07 -3.10
C ALA A 21 7.89 13.82 -3.46
N GLU A 22 7.87 15.16 -3.38
CA GLU A 22 8.98 16.01 -3.80
C GLU A 22 10.29 15.81 -3.00
N PRO A 23 10.25 15.65 -1.66
CA PRO A 23 11.44 15.29 -0.89
C PRO A 23 12.05 13.94 -1.31
N LEU A 24 11.21 12.91 -1.52
CA LEU A 24 11.67 11.57 -1.91
C LEU A 24 12.29 11.55 -3.31
N LYS A 25 11.67 12.26 -4.26
CA LYS A 25 12.19 12.48 -5.61
C LYS A 25 13.58 13.11 -5.59
N LYS A 26 13.73 14.21 -4.84
CA LYS A 26 15.00 14.93 -4.72
C LYS A 26 16.07 14.04 -4.10
N GLU A 27 15.74 13.27 -3.07
CA GLU A 27 16.67 12.33 -2.45
C GLU A 27 17.08 11.21 -3.44
N TYR A 28 16.11 10.64 -4.17
CA TYR A 28 16.36 9.59 -5.14
C TYR A 28 17.24 10.08 -6.30
N ILE A 29 16.90 11.24 -6.89
CA ILE A 29 17.68 11.85 -7.97
C ILE A 29 19.08 12.21 -7.49
N LYS A 30 19.22 12.78 -6.29
CA LYS A 30 20.54 13.09 -5.69
C LYS A 30 21.40 11.83 -5.56
N LYS A 31 20.79 10.69 -5.22
CA LYS A 31 21.50 9.44 -4.97
C LYS A 31 21.76 8.59 -6.22
N TYR A 32 20.84 8.61 -7.18
CA TYR A 32 20.82 7.66 -8.30
C TYR A 32 20.80 8.32 -9.68
N GLY A 33 20.56 9.63 -9.75
CA GLY A 33 20.46 10.41 -10.99
C GLY A 33 19.09 10.32 -11.66
N ILE A 34 18.83 11.30 -12.54
CA ILE A 34 17.59 11.43 -13.32
C ILE A 34 17.32 10.19 -14.20
N PRO A 35 18.30 9.59 -14.90
CA PRO A 35 18.02 8.42 -15.75
C PRO A 35 17.51 7.21 -14.97
N LYS A 36 18.02 6.97 -13.75
CA LYS A 36 17.53 5.88 -12.89
C LYS A 36 16.14 6.17 -12.34
N TRP A 37 15.83 7.44 -12.11
CA TRP A 37 14.48 7.88 -11.73
C TRP A 37 13.46 7.60 -12.84
N GLU A 38 13.76 7.93 -14.09
CA GLU A 38 12.89 7.63 -15.23
C GLU A 38 12.71 6.11 -15.42
N GLN A 39 13.79 5.33 -15.30
CA GLN A 39 13.71 3.87 -15.32
C GLN A 39 12.84 3.31 -14.19
N HIS A 40 12.91 3.92 -13.00
CA HIS A 40 12.07 3.54 -11.87
C HIS A 40 10.59 3.79 -12.15
N LEU A 41 10.24 4.97 -12.68
CA LEU A 41 8.87 5.28 -13.10
C LEU A 41 8.36 4.33 -14.18
N LYS A 42 9.21 3.96 -15.15
CA LYS A 42 8.85 2.98 -16.18
C LYS A 42 8.51 1.62 -15.55
N LYS A 43 9.34 1.12 -14.62
CA LYS A 43 9.09 -0.16 -13.93
C LYS A 43 7.79 -0.15 -13.12
N ILE A 44 7.47 0.98 -12.47
CA ILE A 44 6.20 1.13 -11.76
C ILE A 44 5.03 1.07 -12.75
N ASN A 45 5.13 1.75 -13.89
CA ASN A 45 4.11 1.70 -14.92
C ASN A 45 3.91 0.30 -15.50
N ASP A 46 5.01 -0.41 -15.78
CA ASP A 46 4.96 -1.78 -16.29
C ASP A 46 4.33 -2.74 -15.26
N LEU A 47 4.61 -2.53 -13.96
CA LEU A 47 3.97 -3.26 -12.88
C LEU A 47 2.45 -3.07 -12.89
N TRP A 48 1.97 -1.82 -12.96
CA TRP A 48 0.54 -1.53 -13.00
C TRP A 48 -0.16 -2.11 -14.23
N THR A 49 0.47 -2.02 -15.40
CA THR A 49 -0.03 -2.69 -16.62
C THR A 49 -0.15 -4.20 -16.40
N GLY A 50 0.87 -4.85 -15.84
CA GLY A 50 0.86 -6.28 -15.57
C GLY A 50 -0.13 -6.73 -14.46
N ILE A 51 -0.49 -5.84 -13.54
CA ILE A 51 -1.57 -6.07 -12.57
C ILE A 51 -2.92 -6.05 -13.29
N GLU A 52 -3.16 -5.02 -14.10
CA GLU A 52 -4.40 -4.85 -14.87
C GLU A 52 -4.64 -6.04 -15.80
N GLU A 53 -3.62 -6.47 -16.56
CA GLU A 53 -3.71 -7.63 -17.46
C GLU A 53 -4.07 -8.92 -16.70
N ARG A 54 -3.43 -9.18 -15.56
CA ARG A 54 -3.73 -10.37 -14.75
C ARG A 54 -5.12 -10.34 -14.14
N LEU A 55 -5.60 -9.16 -13.73
CA LEU A 55 -6.98 -9.01 -13.26
C LEU A 55 -7.98 -9.28 -14.38
N ASN A 56 -7.73 -8.77 -15.59
CA ASN A 56 -8.60 -9.00 -16.74
C ASN A 56 -8.68 -10.50 -17.10
N GLN A 57 -7.58 -11.24 -16.94
CA GLN A 57 -7.54 -12.69 -17.16
C GLN A 57 -8.33 -13.51 -16.12
N ARG A 58 -8.72 -12.92 -14.98
CA ARG A 58 -9.47 -13.63 -13.92
C ARG A 58 -10.97 -13.78 -14.24
N ASN A 59 -11.49 -13.16 -15.31
CA ASN A 59 -12.91 -13.21 -15.71
C ASN A 59 -13.86 -12.98 -14.53
N LEU A 60 -13.63 -11.91 -13.78
CA LEU A 60 -14.37 -11.61 -12.57
C LEU A 60 -15.83 -11.22 -12.89
N ARG A 61 -16.75 -11.65 -12.04
CA ARG A 61 -18.13 -11.15 -12.05
C ARG A 61 -18.17 -9.84 -11.27
N TYR A 62 -17.89 -8.72 -11.94
CA TYR A 62 -17.67 -7.43 -11.28
C TYR A 62 -18.82 -6.98 -10.38
N ASN A 63 -20.08 -7.31 -10.71
CA ASN A 63 -21.23 -7.05 -9.84
C ASN A 63 -21.21 -7.80 -8.48
N GLN A 64 -20.34 -8.81 -8.33
CA GLN A 64 -20.06 -9.55 -7.10
C GLN A 64 -18.66 -9.24 -6.56
N VAL A 65 -17.97 -8.23 -7.10
CA VAL A 65 -16.65 -7.80 -6.66
C VAL A 65 -16.73 -6.67 -5.66
N LYS A 66 -15.97 -6.78 -4.57
CA LYS A 66 -15.70 -5.71 -3.61
C LYS A 66 -14.25 -5.27 -3.75
N VAL A 67 -14.02 -3.98 -4.00
CA VAL A 67 -12.67 -3.43 -4.15
C VAL A 67 -12.28 -2.70 -2.87
N TYR A 68 -11.24 -3.17 -2.21
CA TYR A 68 -10.69 -2.62 -0.97
C TYR A 68 -9.39 -1.90 -1.29
N GLN A 69 -9.30 -0.62 -0.95
CA GLN A 69 -8.13 0.23 -1.22
C GLN A 69 -7.51 0.73 0.08
N ASP A 70 -6.22 0.48 0.29
CA ASP A 70 -5.39 1.06 1.35
C ASP A 70 -5.47 2.60 1.37
N GLY A 71 -5.52 3.18 2.57
CA GLY A 71 -5.54 4.63 2.74
C GLY A 71 -6.89 5.29 2.42
N LEU A 72 -7.92 4.51 2.08
CA LEU A 72 -9.24 5.03 1.73
C LEU A 72 -10.17 5.06 2.96
N PRO A 73 -10.53 6.24 3.50
CA PRO A 73 -11.37 6.35 4.69
C PRO A 73 -12.81 5.87 4.43
N VAL A 74 -13.41 5.21 5.42
CA VAL A 74 -14.85 4.96 5.46
C VAL A 74 -15.58 6.25 5.82
N CYS A 75 -16.05 7.01 4.83
CA CYS A 75 -16.57 8.37 5.03
C CYS A 75 -17.73 8.77 4.10
N GLY A 76 -18.20 7.87 3.23
CA GLY A 76 -19.26 8.17 2.25
C GLY A 76 -18.81 9.04 1.07
N LYS A 77 -17.53 9.39 1.00
CA LYS A 77 -16.89 10.16 -0.09
C LYS A 77 -15.79 9.36 -0.81
N GLU A 78 -15.77 8.04 -0.61
CA GLU A 78 -14.74 7.15 -1.12
C GLU A 78 -14.55 7.31 -2.63
N LEU A 79 -15.66 7.29 -3.38
CA LEU A 79 -15.61 7.43 -4.84
C LEU A 79 -15.03 8.79 -5.27
N GLN A 80 -15.42 9.87 -4.60
CA GLN A 80 -14.91 11.21 -4.90
C GLN A 80 -13.40 11.28 -4.69
N ILE A 81 -12.91 10.75 -3.57
CA ILE A 81 -11.47 10.69 -3.26
C ILE A 81 -10.72 9.92 -4.35
N VAL A 82 -11.23 8.75 -4.75
CA VAL A 82 -10.62 7.95 -5.81
C VAL A 82 -10.60 8.72 -7.13
N GLN A 83 -11.68 9.42 -7.46
CA GLN A 83 -11.80 10.19 -8.70
C GLN A 83 -10.79 11.35 -8.76
N ASP A 84 -10.65 12.10 -7.68
CA ASP A 84 -9.72 13.23 -7.58
C ASP A 84 -8.25 12.79 -7.76
N ILE A 85 -7.87 11.67 -7.13
CA ILE A 85 -6.51 11.13 -7.24
C ILE A 85 -6.27 10.51 -8.63
N ALA A 86 -7.26 9.82 -9.20
CA ALA A 86 -7.15 9.27 -10.55
C ALA A 86 -6.98 10.37 -11.62
N ASN A 87 -7.71 11.49 -11.48
CA ASN A 87 -7.60 12.66 -12.34
C ASN A 87 -6.23 13.35 -12.22
N SER A 88 -5.59 13.23 -11.06
CA SER A 88 -4.23 13.72 -10.81
C SER A 88 -3.13 12.79 -11.35
N GLY A 89 -3.51 11.66 -11.97
CA GLY A 89 -2.58 10.71 -12.60
C GLY A 89 -2.24 9.47 -11.77
N GLY A 90 -2.95 9.22 -10.65
CA GLY A 90 -2.71 8.04 -9.80
C GLY A 90 -3.12 6.75 -10.52
N ARG A 91 -2.14 5.98 -11.02
CA ARG A 91 -2.37 4.74 -11.79
C ARG A 91 -3.19 3.69 -11.02
N ASN A 92 -2.95 3.56 -9.71
CA ASN A 92 -3.75 2.71 -8.84
C ASN A 92 -5.23 3.13 -8.86
N HIS A 93 -5.49 4.42 -8.61
CA HIS A 93 -6.84 4.97 -8.56
C HIS A 93 -7.56 4.93 -9.91
N GLN A 94 -6.84 5.07 -11.02
CA GLN A 94 -7.38 4.84 -12.36
C GLN A 94 -7.84 3.39 -12.56
N LEU A 95 -7.07 2.41 -12.06
CA LEU A 95 -7.47 1.01 -12.08
C LEU A 95 -8.71 0.75 -11.20
N LEU A 96 -8.78 1.37 -10.02
CA LEU A 96 -9.98 1.31 -9.17
C LEU A 96 -11.23 1.82 -9.92
N LEU A 97 -11.13 2.98 -10.59
CA LEU A 97 -12.24 3.53 -11.38
C LEU A 97 -12.67 2.59 -12.51
N LYS A 98 -11.73 1.91 -13.19
CA LYS A 98 -12.06 0.90 -14.20
C LYS A 98 -12.86 -0.25 -13.59
N LEU A 99 -12.41 -0.82 -12.47
CA LEU A 99 -13.13 -1.91 -11.79
C LEU A 99 -14.54 -1.49 -11.36
N ILE A 100 -14.69 -0.27 -10.85
CA ILE A 100 -16.00 0.30 -10.46
C ILE A 100 -16.90 0.47 -11.69
N HIS A 101 -16.35 0.96 -12.80
CA HIS A 101 -17.09 1.13 -14.05
C HIS A 101 -17.63 -0.21 -14.59
N GLU A 102 -16.88 -1.29 -14.44
CA GLU A 102 -17.31 -2.66 -14.81
C GLU A 102 -18.37 -3.25 -13.85
N GLY A 103 -18.64 -2.57 -12.72
CA GLY A 103 -19.72 -2.92 -11.78
C GLY A 103 -19.25 -3.32 -10.39
N ALA A 104 -17.96 -3.22 -10.08
CA ALA A 104 -17.46 -3.52 -8.74
C ALA A 104 -17.88 -2.45 -7.70
N THR A 105 -18.06 -2.89 -6.46
CA THR A 105 -18.35 -1.97 -5.35
C THR A 105 -17.06 -1.51 -4.69
N LEU A 106 -16.82 -0.20 -4.62
CA LEU A 106 -15.71 0.37 -3.86
C LEU A 106 -15.97 0.31 -2.35
N MET A 107 -14.95 -0.05 -1.59
CA MET A 107 -14.99 -0.18 -0.13
C MET A 107 -13.87 0.64 0.50
N GLY A 108 -14.24 1.57 1.40
CA GLY A 108 -13.29 2.18 2.32
C GLY A 108 -12.72 1.14 3.28
N THR A 109 -11.44 1.28 3.61
CA THR A 109 -10.66 0.34 4.42
C THR A 109 -10.06 0.95 5.67
N GLU A 110 -10.12 2.28 5.82
CA GLU A 110 -9.49 2.98 6.93
C GLU A 110 -10.52 3.64 7.85
N ASP A 111 -10.20 3.67 9.14
CA ASP A 111 -10.91 4.48 10.12
C ASP A 111 -10.47 5.96 9.96
N PRO A 112 -11.39 6.89 9.65
CA PRO A 112 -11.07 8.31 9.56
C PRO A 112 -10.40 8.87 10.83
N ALA A 113 -10.77 8.36 12.02
CA ALA A 113 -10.19 8.82 13.28
C ALA A 113 -8.72 8.41 13.40
N LEU A 114 -8.37 7.21 12.93
CA LEU A 114 -6.98 6.75 12.89
C LEU A 114 -6.14 7.61 11.94
N LEU A 115 -6.64 7.85 10.71
CA LEU A 115 -5.91 8.67 9.74
C LEU A 115 -5.67 10.11 10.22
N ILE A 116 -6.65 10.71 10.91
CA ILE A 116 -6.49 12.05 11.50
C ILE A 116 -5.42 12.04 12.60
N LYS A 117 -5.40 11.00 13.44
CA LYS A 117 -4.40 10.82 14.50
C LYS A 117 -2.99 10.69 13.92
N GLU A 118 -2.80 9.92 12.86
CA GLU A 118 -1.50 9.82 12.17
C GLU A 118 -1.05 11.15 11.59
N TYR A 119 -1.95 11.87 10.93
CA TYR A 119 -1.63 13.20 10.40
C TYR A 119 -1.22 14.18 11.51
N GLN A 120 -1.90 14.17 12.66
CA GLN A 120 -1.55 14.98 13.82
C GLN A 120 -0.18 14.61 14.38
N LEU A 121 0.10 13.32 14.57
CA LEU A 121 1.40 12.84 15.05
C LEU A 121 2.56 13.24 14.12
N ILE A 122 2.37 13.14 12.80
CA ILE A 122 3.36 13.57 11.80
C ILE A 122 3.56 15.09 11.85
N LYS A 123 2.47 15.86 11.95
CA LYS A 123 2.52 17.32 12.01
C LYS A 123 3.26 17.80 13.27
N ASP A 124 2.98 17.17 14.41
CA ASP A 124 3.60 17.52 15.69
C ASP A 124 5.09 17.13 15.72
N ALA A 125 5.46 15.97 15.15
CA ALA A 125 6.85 15.55 14.97
C ALA A 125 7.62 16.45 13.99
N ALA A 126 6.96 16.97 12.94
CA ALA A 126 7.57 17.92 12.02
C ALA A 126 7.75 19.31 12.63
N ALA A 127 6.87 19.71 13.56
CA ALA A 127 6.95 20.96 14.30
C ALA A 127 8.00 20.93 15.42
N GLN A 128 8.21 19.77 16.05
CA GLN A 128 9.24 19.56 17.06
C GLN A 128 10.52 19.03 16.41
N LYS A 129 11.48 19.92 16.08
CA LYS A 129 12.83 19.50 15.65
C LYS A 129 13.47 18.63 16.74
N GLY A 130 13.43 17.31 16.56
CA GLY A 130 14.27 16.36 17.29
C GLY A 130 13.60 15.46 18.33
N ALA A 131 12.29 15.22 18.29
CA ALA A 131 11.72 14.14 19.11
C ALA A 131 12.00 12.79 18.44
N GLU A 132 12.79 11.93 19.09
CA GLU A 132 12.96 10.54 18.72
C GLU A 132 11.58 9.89 18.54
N THR A 133 11.23 9.55 17.30
CA THR A 133 10.01 8.81 17.02
C THR A 133 10.20 7.40 17.57
N GLY A 134 9.76 7.16 18.80
CA GLY A 134 9.70 5.83 19.39
C GLY A 134 9.04 4.87 18.42
N THR A 135 9.77 3.83 18.02
CA THR A 135 9.35 2.82 17.03
C THR A 135 8.04 2.11 17.42
N ASP A 136 7.72 2.10 18.71
CA ASP A 136 6.57 1.40 19.28
C ASP A 136 5.23 2.02 18.90
N GLY A 137 5.15 3.35 18.79
CA GLY A 137 3.91 4.04 18.42
C GLY A 137 3.48 3.76 16.97
N ARG A 138 4.45 3.65 16.05
CA ARG A 138 4.21 3.43 14.62
C ARG A 138 3.87 1.96 14.32
N ALA A 139 4.52 1.02 15.02
CA ALA A 139 4.21 -0.39 14.89
C ALA A 139 2.80 -0.73 15.42
N ASN A 140 2.41 -0.16 16.56
CA ASN A 140 1.06 -0.33 17.10
C ASN A 140 -0.02 0.26 16.18
N TYR A 141 0.24 1.44 15.61
CA TYR A 141 -0.70 2.09 14.70
C TYR A 141 -0.94 1.30 13.40
N LEU A 142 0.11 0.72 12.80
CA LEU A 142 -0.05 -0.13 11.61
C LEU A 142 -0.85 -1.39 11.93
N ALA A 143 -0.63 -1.99 13.10
CA ALA A 143 -1.39 -3.15 13.55
C ALA A 143 -2.88 -2.83 13.80
N GLU A 144 -3.20 -1.63 14.31
CA GLU A 144 -4.58 -1.15 14.46
C GLU A 144 -5.27 -1.01 13.09
N ARG A 145 -4.59 -0.42 12.11
CA ARG A 145 -5.08 -0.34 10.71
C ARG A 145 -5.31 -1.73 10.13
N ASP A 146 -4.34 -2.64 10.26
CA ASP A 146 -4.49 -4.03 9.78
C ASP A 146 -5.73 -4.71 10.38
N ALA A 147 -5.98 -4.51 11.68
CA ALA A 147 -7.13 -5.09 12.36
C ALA A 147 -8.45 -4.51 11.85
N PHE A 148 -8.50 -3.18 11.63
CA PHE A 148 -9.66 -2.53 11.08
C PHE A 148 -9.97 -3.02 9.66
N ILE A 149 -8.95 -3.09 8.79
CA ILE A 149 -9.08 -3.58 7.40
C ILE A 149 -9.59 -5.02 7.40
N ALA A 150 -9.00 -5.92 8.19
CA ALA A 150 -9.42 -7.32 8.27
C ALA A 150 -10.88 -7.46 8.73
N ASN A 151 -11.26 -6.77 9.81
CA ASN A 151 -12.64 -6.75 10.30
C ASN A 151 -13.61 -6.12 9.29
N ARG A 152 -13.16 -5.12 8.52
CA ARG A 152 -13.98 -4.50 7.47
C ARG A 152 -14.24 -5.49 6.34
N ILE A 153 -13.23 -6.23 5.89
CA ILE A 153 -13.36 -7.27 4.87
C ILE A 153 -14.30 -8.35 5.38
N ASP A 154 -14.09 -8.86 6.60
CA ASP A 154 -14.92 -9.91 7.18
C ASP A 154 -16.41 -9.53 7.25
N LYS A 155 -16.72 -8.28 7.60
CA LYS A 155 -18.10 -7.79 7.71
C LYS A 155 -18.78 -7.49 6.37
N THR A 156 -18.02 -7.33 5.29
CA THR A 156 -18.54 -6.78 4.03
C THR A 156 -18.42 -7.69 2.84
N LEU A 157 -17.42 -8.57 2.84
CA LEU A 157 -17.26 -9.60 1.83
C LEU A 157 -18.18 -10.76 2.20
N LYS A 158 -19.23 -10.96 1.40
CA LYS A 158 -20.23 -12.00 1.62
C LYS A 158 -19.87 -13.29 0.88
N ASP A 159 -20.53 -14.38 1.25
CA ASP A 159 -20.39 -15.66 0.56
C ASP A 159 -20.70 -15.52 -0.94
N GLY A 160 -19.83 -16.09 -1.77
CA GLY A 160 -19.91 -16.00 -3.23
C GLY A 160 -19.42 -14.68 -3.82
N GLU A 161 -19.03 -13.69 -3.00
CA GLU A 161 -18.37 -12.47 -3.48
C GLU A 161 -16.85 -12.67 -3.60
N THR A 162 -16.22 -11.84 -4.44
CA THR A 162 -14.76 -11.77 -4.58
C THR A 162 -14.26 -10.40 -4.15
N GLY A 163 -13.39 -10.36 -3.15
CA GLY A 163 -12.65 -9.17 -2.78
C GLY A 163 -11.44 -8.99 -3.69
N VAL A 164 -11.13 -7.74 -4.07
CA VAL A 164 -9.85 -7.34 -4.63
C VAL A 164 -9.25 -6.32 -3.67
N LEU A 165 -8.14 -6.68 -3.02
CA LEU A 165 -7.50 -5.87 -1.99
C LEU A 165 -6.18 -5.29 -2.51
N PHE A 166 -6.15 -3.98 -2.65
CA PHE A 166 -4.97 -3.18 -2.93
C PHE A 166 -4.36 -2.71 -1.60
N LEU A 167 -3.22 -3.28 -1.21
CA LEU A 167 -2.64 -3.05 0.12
C LEU A 167 -1.12 -2.82 0.11
N GLY A 168 -0.63 -1.87 0.90
CA GLY A 168 0.78 -1.56 1.02
C GLY A 168 1.60 -2.72 1.57
N MET A 169 2.85 -2.86 1.13
CA MET A 169 3.71 -4.02 1.45
C MET A 169 4.07 -4.20 2.94
N LEU A 170 3.82 -3.19 3.79
CA LEU A 170 4.12 -3.27 5.22
C LEU A 170 2.96 -3.83 6.05
N HIS A 171 1.75 -3.87 5.47
CA HIS A 171 0.57 -4.39 6.13
C HIS A 171 0.63 -5.92 6.26
N LYS A 172 0.02 -6.43 7.32
CA LYS A 172 -0.13 -7.86 7.65
C LYS A 172 -1.60 -8.22 7.87
N VAL A 173 -2.46 -7.74 6.97
CA VAL A 173 -3.91 -8.00 7.02
C VAL A 173 -4.22 -9.48 6.85
N ASP A 174 -3.45 -10.18 6.01
CA ASP A 174 -3.57 -11.62 5.78
C ASP A 174 -3.40 -12.44 7.06
N GLU A 175 -2.56 -12.02 8.00
CA GLU A 175 -2.40 -12.64 9.33
C GLU A 175 -3.63 -12.45 10.24
N LYS A 176 -4.57 -11.56 9.88
CA LYS A 176 -5.75 -11.19 10.69
C LYS A 176 -7.10 -11.57 10.06
N LEU A 177 -7.09 -12.08 8.83
CA LEU A 177 -8.31 -12.51 8.14
C LEU A 177 -8.87 -13.79 8.77
N THR A 178 -10.18 -13.95 8.66
CA THR A 178 -10.88 -15.15 9.11
C THR A 178 -10.52 -16.34 8.21
N PRO A 179 -10.39 -17.57 8.76
CA PRO A 179 -9.87 -18.72 8.00
C PRO A 179 -10.72 -19.16 6.79
N ASP A 180 -11.97 -18.73 6.71
CA ASP A 180 -12.89 -19.06 5.62
C ASP A 180 -12.74 -18.13 4.40
N ILE A 181 -11.91 -17.08 4.49
CA ILE A 181 -11.51 -16.24 3.36
C ILE A 181 -10.30 -16.88 2.66
N VAL A 182 -10.49 -17.31 1.42
CA VAL A 182 -9.41 -17.88 0.60
C VAL A 182 -8.64 -16.75 -0.10
N ILE A 183 -7.36 -16.62 0.24
CA ILE A 183 -6.47 -15.60 -0.31
C ILE A 183 -5.78 -16.11 -1.59
N ASP A 184 -5.82 -15.31 -2.65
CA ASP A 184 -5.11 -15.52 -3.91
C ASP A 184 -4.20 -14.32 -4.17
N TYR A 185 -2.87 -14.49 -4.06
CA TYR A 185 -1.93 -13.42 -4.32
C TYR A 185 -1.74 -13.24 -5.83
N LEU A 186 -2.08 -12.06 -6.34
CA LEU A 186 -2.01 -11.78 -7.79
C LEU A 186 -0.58 -11.79 -8.32
N ILE A 187 0.39 -11.41 -7.48
CA ILE A 187 1.81 -11.41 -7.78
C ILE A 187 2.54 -12.13 -6.65
N TYR A 188 2.88 -13.40 -6.88
CA TYR A 188 3.86 -14.10 -6.05
C TYR A 188 5.26 -13.57 -6.39
N HIS A 189 5.92 -12.95 -5.42
CA HIS A 189 7.25 -12.35 -5.54
C HIS A 189 7.33 -11.07 -6.39
N LEU A 190 7.10 -9.93 -5.77
CA LEU A 190 7.72 -8.69 -6.22
C LEU A 190 9.24 -8.76 -5.96
N PRO A 191 10.11 -8.47 -6.94
CA PRO A 191 11.57 -8.53 -6.79
C PRO A 191 12.15 -7.45 -5.84
N PHE A 192 11.32 -6.73 -5.08
CA PHE A 192 11.76 -5.65 -4.19
C PHE A 192 12.33 -6.12 -2.85
N LYS A 193 12.08 -7.38 -2.44
CA LYS A 193 12.55 -7.90 -1.15
C LYS A 193 14.08 -7.95 -1.04
N GLU A 194 14.79 -8.08 -2.16
CA GLU A 194 16.26 -8.12 -2.20
C GLU A 194 16.93 -6.75 -1.95
N ALA A 195 16.26 -5.65 -2.34
CA ALA A 195 16.84 -4.30 -2.23
C ALA A 195 16.79 -3.74 -0.79
N VAL A 196 15.78 -4.15 -0.01
CA VAL A 196 15.63 -3.74 1.39
C VAL A 196 16.53 -4.57 2.32
N SER A 197 16.74 -5.85 1.99
CA SER A 197 17.62 -6.73 2.78
C SER A 197 19.10 -6.32 2.67
N LYS A 198 19.55 -5.83 1.50
CA LYS A 198 20.94 -5.37 1.31
C LYS A 198 21.33 -4.12 2.11
N LYS A 199 20.37 -3.32 2.60
CA LYS A 199 20.67 -2.15 3.46
C LYS A 199 20.88 -2.50 4.94
N LYS A 200 20.48 -3.69 5.41
CA LYS A 200 20.74 -4.11 6.80
C LYS A 200 22.14 -4.70 7.02
N ASN A 201 22.87 -5.07 5.96
CA ASN A 201 24.16 -5.75 6.05
C ASN A 201 25.41 -4.86 5.82
N CYS A 202 25.28 -3.52 5.85
CA CYS A 202 26.46 -2.64 5.70
C CYS A 202 26.78 -1.74 6.90
N ASN A 203 26.12 -1.91 8.05
CA ASN A 203 26.46 -1.20 9.29
C ASN A 203 26.89 -2.16 10.42
N SER A 204 27.82 -3.07 10.12
CA SER A 204 28.65 -3.69 11.16
C SER A 204 30.09 -3.20 10.96
N SER A 205 30.48 -2.22 11.77
CA SER A 205 31.85 -1.74 11.93
C SER A 205 32.79 -2.89 12.32
N PRO A 206 34.05 -2.94 11.85
CA PRO A 206 35.10 -3.71 12.49
C PRO A 206 35.76 -2.86 13.59
N GLU A 207 35.48 -3.16 14.85
CA GLU A 207 36.36 -2.76 15.96
C GLU A 207 37.36 -3.89 16.27
N GLU A 208 38.62 -3.45 16.38
CA GLU A 208 39.79 -4.04 17.05
C GLU A 208 40.39 -5.37 16.57
N LYS A 209 41.65 -5.29 16.14
CA LYS A 209 42.77 -5.92 16.89
C LYS A 209 44.15 -5.46 16.43
N ASP A 210 45.03 -5.41 17.43
CA ASP A 210 46.50 -5.46 17.41
C ASP A 210 47.32 -4.18 17.16
N LEU A 211 47.80 -3.62 18.28
CA LEU A 211 49.12 -3.00 18.36
C LEU A 211 49.86 -3.56 19.59
N THR A 212 50.57 -4.67 19.40
CA THR A 212 51.68 -5.09 20.27
C THR A 212 52.99 -5.06 19.48
N ARG A 213 53.75 -3.97 19.63
CA ARG A 213 55.22 -3.94 19.80
C ARG A 213 55.75 -2.52 19.74
#